data_AF-A0A2E9WGE7-F1
#
_entry.id   AF-A0A2E9WGE7-F1
#
_cell.length_a   1.000
_cell.length_b   1.000
_cell.length_c   1.000
_cell.angle_alpha   90.00
_cell.angle_beta   90.00
_cell.angle_gamma   90.00
#
_symmetry.space_group_name_H-M   'P 1'
#
loop_
_entity.id
_entity.type
_entity.pdbx_description
1 polymer ?
#
loop_
_entity_poly.entity_id
_entity_poly.type
_entity_poly.pdbx_seq_one_letter_code
_entity_poly.pdbx_strand_id
1 'polypeptide(L)'
;MSGLLDKANTAAQAASEEEAAAPVTPAPVKAEAPAPTPVAAKIAVAGSDEGLPLPAILSSVGGIGLFVGLLLSLQGGFIPFFITGAVLLIAVGAIVLADQVQGKDLNVVKTGGAVFLAVIIAIVPYTAGVVAPDGETLAISEVSLDEANDRLEFKVRGSFDATTVTISTSPDCDGTVGDTPEVVWEETLELGRDFVRVQPMLSDFFCGNAYDEVNNVIRTYTVTATDGGSLSQSFDLDSSQMTRTPLESGVRIAPVFDTSTGTAQDPSKTTFEGITIEVMAGLLPDSHQHLDGADHSTSGDLRTVQGDYTITVNVKKGTSTVWTHPLITVDGLDATWSSSVRGAQSGDMNGWLALSGNTEENFREYVSKSALDYENGKYTFEVVLDVGTSSGGTVITHDDVCWNLDFEDGDEYNSNWEAATC
;
A
#
# COMPACT_ATOMS: atom_id res chain seq x y z
N MET A 1 -63.35 1.72 24.05
CA MET A 1 -62.12 2.55 24.06
C MET A 1 -61.02 1.64 24.61
N SER A 2 -60.57 0.66 23.82
CA SER A 2 -59.32 0.69 23.02
C SER A 2 -58.09 0.80 23.93
N GLY A 3 -57.14 -0.14 23.98
CA GLY A 3 -56.98 -1.42 23.30
C GLY A 3 -55.80 -2.21 23.92
N LEU A 4 -56.01 -3.53 23.96
CA LEU A 4 -55.10 -4.69 23.92
C LEU A 4 -53.59 -4.39 23.86
N LEU A 5 -52.74 -4.83 24.79
CA LEU A 5 -52.40 -6.23 25.15
C LEU A 5 -52.24 -7.13 23.91
N ASP A 6 -51.03 -7.16 23.33
CA ASP A 6 -50.62 -8.34 22.57
C ASP A 6 -49.09 -8.55 22.65
N LYS A 7 -48.74 -9.69 23.26
CA LYS A 7 -47.68 -10.63 22.88
C LYS A 7 -46.23 -10.20 23.04
N ALA A 8 -45.75 -10.36 24.27
CA ALA A 8 -44.51 -11.09 24.50
C ALA A 8 -44.82 -12.58 24.72
N ASN A 9 -43.95 -13.44 24.18
CA ASN A 9 -43.70 -14.83 24.59
C ASN A 9 -44.68 -15.92 24.13
N THR A 10 -44.34 -16.62 23.04
CA THR A 10 -44.67 -18.04 22.89
C THR A 10 -43.45 -18.80 22.39
N ALA A 11 -43.05 -19.77 23.22
CA ALA A 11 -41.96 -20.69 23.03
C ALA A 11 -42.24 -21.75 21.94
N ALA A 12 -41.13 -22.35 21.54
CA ALA A 12 -40.90 -23.63 20.87
C ALA A 12 -42.00 -24.72 20.88
N GLN A 13 -41.87 -25.57 19.85
CA GLN A 13 -42.38 -26.94 19.66
C GLN A 13 -43.74 -27.12 18.97
N ALA A 14 -43.67 -27.39 17.67
CA ALA A 14 -44.29 -28.58 17.09
C ALA A 14 -43.40 -29.11 15.95
N ALA A 15 -42.90 -30.34 16.13
CA ALA A 15 -42.46 -31.26 15.09
C ALA A 15 -43.64 -31.55 14.13
N SER A 16 -43.54 -32.07 12.90
CA SER A 16 -42.54 -32.79 12.11
C SER A 16 -43.17 -32.98 10.71
N GLU A 17 -42.33 -33.16 9.69
CA GLU A 17 -42.63 -33.80 8.38
C GLU A 17 -43.57 -33.06 7.40
N GLU A 18 -43.03 -32.63 6.23
CA GLU A 18 -43.32 -33.20 4.90
C GLU A 18 -42.82 -32.27 3.76
N GLU A 19 -41.83 -32.77 3.01
CA GLU A 19 -41.54 -32.62 1.57
C GLU A 19 -41.73 -31.29 0.77
N ALA A 20 -40.61 -30.84 0.18
CA ALA A 20 -40.42 -30.16 -1.11
C ALA A 20 -41.27 -28.93 -1.52
N ALA A 21 -40.63 -27.75 -1.54
CA ALA A 21 -40.70 -26.77 -2.65
C ALA A 21 -39.67 -25.64 -2.45
N ALA A 22 -38.82 -25.41 -3.45
CA ALA A 22 -37.93 -24.25 -3.52
C ALA A 22 -38.71 -22.96 -3.84
N PRO A 23 -38.43 -21.80 -3.21
CA PRO A 23 -38.93 -20.51 -3.68
C PRO A 23 -37.86 -19.76 -4.50
N VAL A 24 -38.35 -19.28 -5.64
CA VAL A 24 -37.68 -18.61 -6.75
C VAL A 24 -37.30 -17.18 -6.38
N THR A 25 -36.06 -16.77 -6.65
CA THR A 25 -35.59 -15.37 -6.54
C THR A 25 -35.79 -14.66 -7.89
N PRO A 26 -36.33 -13.42 -7.93
CA PRO A 26 -36.70 -12.74 -9.17
C PRO A 26 -35.50 -12.29 -10.02
N ALA A 27 -35.65 -12.38 -11.34
CA ALA A 27 -34.63 -12.02 -12.34
C ALA A 27 -34.37 -10.50 -12.41
N PRO A 28 -33.11 -10.04 -12.53
CA PRO A 28 -32.78 -8.64 -12.76
C PRO A 28 -32.98 -8.24 -14.23
N VAL A 29 -33.48 -7.02 -14.40
CA VAL A 29 -33.88 -6.39 -15.67
C VAL A 29 -32.65 -5.99 -16.49
N LYS A 30 -32.69 -6.33 -17.79
CA LYS A 30 -31.66 -6.04 -18.80
C LYS A 30 -31.61 -4.55 -19.13
N ALA A 31 -30.50 -3.88 -18.83
CA ALA A 31 -30.15 -2.58 -19.40
C ALA A 31 -29.21 -2.78 -20.60
N GLU A 32 -29.54 -2.17 -21.74
CA GLU A 32 -28.87 -2.31 -23.03
C GLU A 32 -27.77 -1.25 -23.16
N ALA A 33 -26.50 -1.68 -23.28
CA ALA A 33 -25.36 -0.81 -23.55
C ALA A 33 -25.03 -0.81 -25.06
N PRO A 34 -24.69 0.35 -25.66
CA PRO A 34 -24.50 0.50 -27.11
C PRO A 34 -23.20 -0.16 -27.59
N ALA A 35 -23.26 -0.75 -28.79
CA ALA A 35 -22.13 -1.41 -29.45
C ALA A 35 -21.04 -0.41 -29.89
N PRO A 36 -19.73 -0.71 -29.66
CA PRO A 36 -18.65 0.11 -30.18
C PRO A 36 -18.33 -0.24 -31.64
N THR A 37 -18.36 0.79 -32.49
CA THR A 37 -17.87 0.78 -33.88
C THR A 37 -16.34 0.73 -33.89
N PRO A 38 -15.68 -0.06 -34.77
CA PRO A 38 -14.21 -0.09 -34.83
C PRO A 38 -13.68 1.18 -35.48
N VAL A 39 -12.89 1.97 -34.73
CA VAL A 39 -12.09 3.07 -35.27
C VAL A 39 -10.73 2.49 -35.67
N ALA A 40 -10.47 2.41 -36.97
CA ALA A 40 -9.15 2.11 -37.51
C ALA A 40 -8.20 3.29 -37.21
N ALA A 41 -7.24 3.10 -36.30
CA ALA A 41 -6.14 4.05 -36.13
C ALA A 41 -5.13 3.86 -37.27
N LYS A 42 -5.15 4.79 -38.21
CA LYS A 42 -4.16 4.94 -39.27
C LYS A 42 -2.86 5.45 -38.63
N ILE A 43 -1.80 4.64 -38.63
CA ILE A 43 -0.45 5.09 -38.23
C ILE A 43 0.02 6.12 -39.26
N ALA A 44 0.06 7.40 -38.88
CA ALA A 44 0.75 8.42 -39.64
C ALA A 44 2.23 8.37 -39.25
N VAL A 45 3.04 7.69 -40.07
CA VAL A 45 4.48 7.91 -40.08
C VAL A 45 4.70 9.28 -40.72
N ALA A 46 5.08 10.27 -39.92
CA ALA A 46 5.57 11.54 -40.43
C ALA A 46 6.88 11.25 -41.18
N GLY A 47 6.84 11.39 -42.51
CA GLY A 47 8.02 11.32 -43.35
C GLY A 47 8.94 12.51 -43.07
N SER A 48 10.21 12.22 -42.85
CA SER A 48 11.33 13.14 -43.03
C SER A 48 12.52 12.29 -43.48
N ASP A 49 12.89 12.47 -44.74
CA ASP A 49 14.05 11.87 -45.39
C ASP A 49 15.36 12.36 -44.74
N GLU A 50 15.82 11.71 -43.67
CA GLU A 50 17.23 11.46 -43.35
C GLU A 50 17.26 10.24 -42.41
N GLY A 51 17.86 9.13 -42.85
CA GLY A 51 17.75 7.84 -42.16
C GLY A 51 18.33 7.88 -40.75
N LEU A 52 17.46 7.81 -39.73
CA LEU A 52 17.89 7.55 -38.35
C LEU A 52 18.77 6.29 -38.33
N PRO A 53 19.90 6.28 -37.59
CA PRO A 53 20.75 5.10 -37.50
C PRO A 53 19.91 3.94 -36.94
N LEU A 54 20.00 2.78 -37.60
CA LEU A 54 19.21 1.57 -37.30
C LEU A 54 19.09 1.26 -35.79
N PRO A 55 20.12 1.45 -34.94
CA PRO A 55 20.00 1.23 -33.50
C PRO A 55 19.08 2.20 -32.76
N ALA A 56 18.97 3.46 -33.21
CA ALA A 56 18.05 4.43 -32.64
C ALA A 56 16.59 4.09 -32.99
N ILE A 57 16.36 3.52 -34.18
CA ILE A 57 15.06 3.00 -34.60
C ILE A 57 14.69 1.76 -33.77
N LEU A 58 15.61 0.81 -33.61
CA LEU A 58 15.36 -0.41 -32.83
C LEU A 58 15.10 -0.12 -31.34
N SER A 59 15.87 0.79 -30.73
CA SER A 59 15.68 1.19 -29.33
C SER A 59 14.37 1.95 -29.11
N SER A 60 13.98 2.85 -30.02
CA SER A 60 12.70 3.57 -29.92
C SER A 60 11.49 2.66 -30.16
N VAL A 61 11.57 1.76 -31.14
CA VAL A 61 10.53 0.73 -31.40
C VAL A 61 10.40 -0.23 -30.22
N GLY A 62 11.52 -0.64 -29.61
CA GLY A 62 11.52 -1.47 -28.40
C GLY A 62 10.88 -0.76 -27.20
N GLY A 63 11.23 0.50 -26.95
CA GLY A 63 10.63 1.30 -25.86
C GLY A 63 9.11 1.50 -26.04
N ILE A 64 8.67 1.81 -27.26
CA ILE A 64 7.23 1.94 -27.58
C ILE A 64 6.53 0.59 -27.42
N GLY A 65 7.16 -0.52 -27.83
CA GLY A 65 6.62 -1.86 -27.66
C GLY A 65 6.44 -2.24 -26.19
N LEU A 66 7.38 -1.89 -25.31
CA LEU A 66 7.24 -2.10 -23.86
C LEU A 66 6.09 -1.28 -23.28
N PHE A 67 5.97 0.00 -23.65
CA PHE A 67 4.89 0.87 -23.18
C PHE A 67 3.51 0.38 -23.65
N VAL A 68 3.39 -0.05 -24.91
CA VAL A 68 2.14 -0.62 -25.44
C VAL A 68 1.82 -1.96 -24.81
N GLY A 69 2.83 -2.82 -24.58
CA GLY A 69 2.65 -4.09 -23.88
C GLY A 69 2.12 -3.90 -22.45
N LEU A 70 2.67 -2.93 -21.72
CA LEU A 70 2.20 -2.55 -20.39
C LEU A 70 0.75 -2.03 -20.42
N LEU A 71 0.40 -1.17 -21.38
CA LEU A 71 -0.98 -0.67 -21.49
C LEU A 71 -1.98 -1.77 -21.87
N LEU A 72 -1.56 -2.74 -22.69
CA LEU A 72 -2.40 -3.88 -23.07
C LEU A 72 -2.55 -4.88 -21.90
N SER A 73 -1.55 -5.02 -21.03
CA SER A 73 -1.67 -5.87 -19.83
C SER A 73 -2.67 -5.32 -18.82
N LEU A 74 -2.91 -4.00 -18.80
CA LEU A 74 -3.95 -3.38 -17.97
C LEU A 74 -5.39 -3.58 -18.48
N GLN A 75 -5.61 -3.96 -19.76
CA GLN A 75 -6.95 -3.91 -20.36
C GLN A 75 -7.84 -5.17 -20.17
N GLY A 76 -7.30 -6.29 -19.71
CA GLY A 76 -8.05 -7.52 -19.41
C GLY A 76 -8.73 -8.21 -20.62
N GLY A 77 -8.40 -9.48 -20.89
CA GLY A 77 -9.08 -10.31 -21.90
C GLY A 77 -8.19 -11.38 -22.55
N PHE A 78 -8.80 -12.44 -23.13
CA PHE A 78 -8.12 -13.62 -23.68
C PHE A 78 -7.31 -13.39 -24.99
N ILE A 79 -7.78 -12.49 -25.88
CA ILE A 79 -7.09 -12.14 -27.14
C ILE A 79 -5.90 -11.17 -26.91
N PRO A 80 -5.97 -10.20 -25.98
CA PRO A 80 -4.84 -9.35 -25.59
C PRO A 80 -3.59 -10.10 -25.12
N PHE A 81 -3.71 -11.30 -24.54
CA PHE A 81 -2.57 -12.07 -23.99
C PHE A 81 -1.50 -12.43 -25.04
N PHE A 82 -1.90 -13.09 -26.13
CA PHE A 82 -0.96 -13.50 -27.18
C PHE A 82 -0.33 -12.31 -27.90
N ILE A 83 -1.11 -11.23 -28.06
CA ILE A 83 -0.64 -10.00 -28.69
C ILE A 83 0.35 -9.30 -27.75
N THR A 84 0.06 -9.21 -26.46
CA THR A 84 0.92 -8.57 -25.46
C THR A 84 2.23 -9.32 -25.28
N GLY A 85 2.20 -10.65 -25.12
CA GLY A 85 3.40 -11.48 -25.02
C GLY A 85 4.27 -11.39 -26.27
N ALA A 86 3.67 -11.44 -27.48
CA ALA A 86 4.42 -11.25 -28.72
C ALA A 86 5.03 -9.85 -28.83
N VAL A 87 4.31 -8.79 -28.44
CA VAL A 87 4.79 -7.41 -28.45
C VAL A 87 5.95 -7.21 -27.47
N LEU A 88 5.87 -7.77 -26.26
CA LEU A 88 6.94 -7.69 -25.27
C LEU A 88 8.20 -8.45 -25.73
N LEU A 89 8.05 -9.66 -26.27
CA LEU A 89 9.18 -10.43 -26.80
C LEU A 89 9.85 -9.74 -28.00
N ILE A 90 9.07 -9.13 -28.90
CA ILE A 90 9.60 -8.35 -30.03
C ILE A 90 10.29 -7.08 -29.53
N ALA A 91 9.73 -6.41 -28.52
CA ALA A 91 10.30 -5.20 -27.94
C ALA A 91 11.65 -5.46 -27.26
N VAL A 92 11.73 -6.51 -26.45
CA VAL A 92 12.97 -6.94 -25.80
C VAL A 92 14.00 -7.41 -26.84
N GLY A 93 13.57 -8.20 -27.84
CA GLY A 93 14.44 -8.62 -28.94
C GLY A 93 15.01 -7.44 -29.74
N ALA A 94 14.22 -6.39 -29.97
CA ALA A 94 14.66 -5.18 -30.66
C ALA A 94 15.70 -4.38 -29.85
N ILE A 95 15.55 -4.30 -28.52
CA ILE A 95 16.51 -3.63 -27.63
C ILE A 95 17.83 -4.40 -27.60
N VAL A 96 17.78 -5.74 -27.48
CA VAL A 96 18.98 -6.59 -27.49
C VAL A 96 19.74 -6.47 -28.81
N LEU A 97 19.03 -6.47 -29.95
CA LEU A 97 19.65 -6.28 -31.26
C LEU A 97 20.20 -4.85 -31.43
N ALA A 98 19.54 -3.83 -30.87
CA ALA A 98 20.06 -2.45 -30.90
C ALA A 98 21.40 -2.33 -30.16
N ASP A 99 21.52 -2.97 -28.99
CA ASP A 99 22.74 -2.94 -28.18
C ASP A 99 23.89 -3.73 -28.83
N GLN A 100 23.59 -4.89 -29.44
CA GLN A 100 24.57 -5.65 -30.22
C GLN A 100 25.10 -4.85 -31.42
N VAL A 101 24.24 -4.15 -32.16
CA VAL A 101 24.64 -3.34 -33.32
C VAL A 101 25.42 -2.09 -32.91
N GLN A 102 25.23 -1.58 -31.68
CA GLN A 102 26.02 -0.46 -31.14
C GLN A 102 27.39 -0.89 -30.58
N GLY A 103 27.72 -2.19 -30.58
CA GLY A 103 28.97 -2.69 -30.02
C GLY A 103 29.11 -2.45 -28.52
N LYS A 104 27.99 -2.23 -27.82
CA LYS A 104 27.97 -2.14 -26.36
C LYS A 104 28.02 -3.57 -25.81
N ASP A 105 28.92 -3.80 -24.86
CA ASP A 105 28.90 -5.05 -24.11
C ASP A 105 27.52 -5.19 -23.46
N LEU A 106 26.78 -6.21 -23.87
CA LEU A 106 25.52 -6.57 -23.26
C LEU A 106 25.80 -6.83 -21.78
N ASN A 107 25.23 -6.02 -20.90
CA ASN A 107 25.18 -6.38 -19.49
C ASN A 107 24.19 -7.54 -19.37
N VAL A 108 24.71 -8.76 -19.54
CA VAL A 108 23.96 -10.02 -19.54
C VAL A 108 23.09 -10.15 -18.30
N VAL A 109 23.51 -9.58 -17.17
CA VAL A 109 22.74 -9.58 -15.91
C VAL A 109 21.52 -8.66 -16.02
N LYS A 110 21.68 -7.43 -16.51
CA LYS A 110 20.56 -6.47 -16.66
C LYS A 110 19.58 -6.88 -17.76
N THR A 111 20.09 -7.42 -18.87
CA THR A 111 19.27 -7.93 -19.97
C THR A 111 18.62 -9.27 -19.62
N GLY A 112 19.34 -10.15 -18.93
CA GLY A 112 18.83 -11.43 -18.44
C GLY A 112 17.72 -11.25 -17.41
N GLY A 113 17.91 -10.34 -16.44
CA GLY A 113 16.88 -10.00 -15.46
C GLY A 113 15.62 -9.41 -16.08
N ALA A 114 15.76 -8.50 -17.05
CA ALA A 114 14.61 -7.94 -17.77
C ALA A 114 13.87 -8.97 -18.65
N VAL A 115 14.60 -9.89 -19.28
CA VAL A 115 14.01 -11.01 -20.06
C VAL A 115 13.31 -11.99 -19.13
N PHE A 116 13.91 -12.35 -18.00
CA PHE A 116 13.34 -13.26 -17.01
C PHE A 116 12.07 -12.67 -16.38
N LEU A 117 12.11 -11.40 -15.97
CA LEU A 117 10.94 -10.67 -15.47
C LEU A 117 9.84 -10.57 -16.54
N ALA A 118 10.19 -10.29 -17.80
CA ALA A 118 9.22 -10.26 -18.90
C ALA A 118 8.62 -11.64 -19.19
N VAL A 119 9.38 -12.72 -19.01
CA VAL A 119 8.89 -14.11 -19.13
C VAL A 119 7.96 -14.45 -17.97
N ILE A 120 8.26 -14.03 -16.73
CA ILE A 120 7.38 -14.25 -15.57
C ILE A 120 6.08 -13.43 -15.67
N ILE A 121 6.16 -12.15 -16.08
CA ILE A 121 4.98 -11.30 -16.32
C ILE A 121 4.12 -11.84 -17.48
N ALA A 122 4.74 -12.48 -18.48
CA ALA A 122 4.00 -13.17 -19.55
C ALA A 122 3.36 -14.48 -19.07
N ILE A 123 3.71 -14.99 -17.89
CA ILE A 123 3.16 -16.21 -17.28
C ILE A 123 2.11 -15.83 -16.21
N VAL A 124 1.07 -15.10 -16.64
CA VAL A 124 -0.32 -15.12 -16.11
C VAL A 124 -0.72 -13.86 -15.27
N PRO A 125 -1.92 -13.29 -15.54
CA PRO A 125 -3.10 -13.60 -14.73
C PRO A 125 -4.36 -13.86 -15.58
N TYR A 126 -4.91 -15.08 -15.52
CA TYR A 126 -6.33 -15.43 -15.50
C TYR A 126 -6.47 -16.96 -15.55
N THR A 127 -6.71 -17.61 -14.41
CA THR A 127 -7.53 -18.82 -14.39
C THR A 127 -8.53 -18.77 -13.24
N ALA A 128 -9.56 -17.93 -13.41
CA ALA A 128 -10.90 -18.41 -13.10
C ALA A 128 -11.37 -19.22 -14.33
N GLY A 129 -11.16 -20.54 -14.27
CA GLY A 129 -11.73 -21.50 -15.22
C GLY A 129 -11.02 -21.61 -16.57
N VAL A 130 -9.92 -22.35 -16.63
CA VAL A 130 -9.54 -23.07 -17.86
C VAL A 130 -9.50 -24.55 -17.51
N VAL A 131 -10.52 -25.27 -17.96
CA VAL A 131 -10.52 -26.74 -17.97
C VAL A 131 -9.51 -27.15 -19.04
N ALA A 132 -8.37 -27.69 -18.63
CA ALA A 132 -7.41 -28.34 -19.52
C ALA A 132 -7.75 -29.85 -19.64
N PRO A 133 -7.50 -30.46 -20.81
CA PRO A 133 -7.96 -31.81 -21.13
C PRO A 133 -7.10 -32.88 -20.47
N ASP A 134 -7.75 -33.88 -19.87
CA ASP A 134 -7.25 -35.20 -19.42
C ASP A 134 -5.71 -35.35 -19.36
N GLY A 135 -5.10 -34.75 -18.35
CA GLY A 135 -3.68 -34.83 -18.02
C GLY A 135 -3.47 -34.45 -16.55
N GLU A 136 -2.30 -34.76 -15.98
CA GLU A 136 -1.97 -34.35 -14.62
C GLU A 136 -2.12 -32.82 -14.51
N THR A 137 -2.92 -32.36 -13.53
CA THR A 137 -3.22 -30.93 -13.35
C THR A 137 -2.54 -30.40 -12.09
N LEU A 138 -2.07 -29.16 -12.13
CA LEU A 138 -1.61 -28.39 -10.99
C LEU A 138 -2.18 -26.97 -11.16
N ALA A 139 -2.76 -26.42 -10.09
CA ALA A 139 -3.37 -25.09 -10.09
C ALA A 139 -3.26 -24.44 -8.72
N ILE A 140 -3.01 -23.12 -8.70
CA ILE A 140 -3.16 -22.28 -7.50
C ILE A 140 -4.46 -21.47 -7.64
N SER A 141 -5.23 -21.37 -6.57
CA SER A 141 -6.54 -20.71 -6.58
C SER A 141 -6.91 -20.14 -5.22
N GLU A 142 -7.92 -19.27 -5.18
CA GLU A 142 -8.43 -18.66 -3.94
C GLU A 142 -7.33 -17.97 -3.13
N VAL A 143 -6.52 -17.15 -3.80
CA VAL A 143 -5.49 -16.33 -3.17
C VAL A 143 -6.17 -15.18 -2.43
N SER A 144 -5.83 -15.01 -1.16
CA SER A 144 -6.25 -13.88 -0.33
C SER A 144 -5.22 -13.59 0.75
N LEU A 145 -5.15 -12.34 1.20
CA LEU A 145 -4.38 -11.96 2.38
C LEU A 145 -5.35 -11.78 3.56
N ASP A 146 -5.13 -12.53 4.63
CA ASP A 146 -5.84 -12.41 5.89
C ASP A 146 -5.06 -11.46 6.79
N GLU A 147 -5.35 -10.17 6.67
CA GLU A 147 -4.68 -9.10 7.43
C GLU A 147 -4.82 -9.32 8.94
N ALA A 148 -6.00 -9.75 9.41
CA ALA A 148 -6.27 -9.93 10.84
C ALA A 148 -5.44 -11.04 11.52
N ASN A 149 -4.84 -11.94 10.74
CA ASN A 149 -3.99 -13.02 11.25
C ASN A 149 -2.58 -13.01 10.65
N ASP A 150 -2.24 -11.98 9.86
CA ASP A 150 -0.98 -11.87 9.11
C ASP A 150 -0.66 -13.09 8.23
N ARG A 151 -1.64 -13.59 7.45
CA ARG A 151 -1.45 -14.81 6.64
C ARG A 151 -1.80 -14.63 5.18
N LEU A 152 -0.92 -15.10 4.31
CA LEU A 152 -1.29 -15.36 2.93
C LEU A 152 -2.04 -16.69 2.88
N GLU A 153 -3.23 -16.71 2.29
CA GLU A 153 -4.00 -17.93 2.07
C GLU A 153 -4.15 -18.23 0.59
N PHE A 154 -3.96 -19.49 0.22
CA PHE A 154 -4.30 -19.99 -1.11
C PHE A 154 -4.55 -21.50 -1.08
N LYS A 155 -5.12 -22.01 -2.16
CA LYS A 155 -5.34 -23.45 -2.38
C LYS A 155 -4.50 -23.93 -3.54
N VAL A 156 -3.77 -25.01 -3.32
CA VAL A 156 -3.13 -25.78 -4.38
C VAL A 156 -4.00 -26.99 -4.69
N ARG A 157 -4.34 -27.15 -5.97
CA ARG A 157 -5.21 -28.20 -6.50
C ARG A 157 -4.49 -28.97 -7.58
N GLY A 158 -4.85 -30.24 -7.75
CA GLY A 158 -4.30 -31.02 -8.83
C GLY A 158 -4.37 -32.53 -8.63
N SER A 159 -3.67 -33.24 -9.50
CA SER A 159 -3.57 -34.70 -9.50
C SER A 159 -2.09 -35.09 -9.54
N PHE A 160 -1.39 -34.83 -8.44
CA PHE A 160 0.04 -35.10 -8.23
C PHE A 160 0.24 -35.79 -6.87
N ASP A 161 1.26 -36.63 -6.72
CA ASP A 161 1.53 -37.34 -5.46
C ASP A 161 2.11 -36.40 -4.39
N ALA A 162 3.01 -35.51 -4.80
CA ALA A 162 3.59 -34.46 -3.99
C ALA A 162 3.85 -33.21 -4.84
N THR A 163 3.81 -32.03 -4.22
CA THR A 163 4.18 -30.75 -4.85
C THR A 163 4.94 -29.91 -3.85
N THR A 164 5.97 -29.23 -4.32
CA THR A 164 6.68 -28.22 -3.55
C THR A 164 6.10 -26.86 -3.87
N VAL A 165 5.76 -26.10 -2.83
CA VAL A 165 5.34 -24.72 -2.93
C VAL A 165 6.43 -23.84 -2.35
N THR A 166 6.78 -22.80 -3.08
CA THR A 166 7.77 -21.80 -2.67
C THR A 166 7.17 -20.41 -2.74
N ILE A 167 7.62 -19.52 -1.87
CA ILE A 167 7.53 -18.09 -2.06
C ILE A 167 8.95 -17.62 -2.31
N SER A 168 9.13 -16.91 -3.41
CA SER A 168 10.41 -16.35 -3.81
C SER A 168 10.35 -14.84 -3.96
N THR A 169 11.47 -14.17 -3.79
CA THR A 169 11.57 -12.72 -3.96
C THR A 169 12.67 -12.34 -4.94
N SER A 170 12.46 -11.24 -5.65
CA SER A 170 13.49 -10.61 -6.48
C SER A 170 13.31 -9.08 -6.41
N PRO A 171 14.36 -8.30 -6.10
CA PRO A 171 15.70 -8.70 -5.63
C PRO A 171 15.65 -9.59 -4.37
N ASP A 172 16.77 -10.16 -3.96
CA ASP A 172 16.89 -10.96 -2.73
C ASP A 172 16.64 -10.08 -1.50
N CYS A 173 16.46 -10.66 -0.32
CA CYS A 173 16.12 -9.92 0.90
C CYS A 173 17.21 -8.92 1.32
N ASP A 174 18.46 -9.15 0.93
CA ASP A 174 19.58 -8.20 1.10
C ASP A 174 19.64 -7.09 0.02
N GLY A 175 18.70 -7.11 -0.93
CA GLY A 175 18.60 -6.16 -2.05
C GLY A 175 19.49 -6.51 -3.24
N THR A 176 20.24 -7.62 -3.20
CA THR A 176 21.06 -8.06 -4.33
C THR A 176 20.21 -8.72 -5.41
N VAL A 177 20.66 -8.60 -6.66
CA VAL A 177 19.98 -9.26 -7.80
C VAL A 177 20.81 -10.46 -8.19
N GLY A 178 20.38 -11.64 -7.74
CA GLY A 178 20.94 -12.93 -8.14
C GLY A 178 20.48 -13.40 -9.52
N ASP A 179 21.11 -14.47 -10.03
CA ASP A 179 20.69 -15.13 -11.28
C ASP A 179 19.35 -15.88 -11.13
N THR A 180 18.95 -16.20 -9.90
CA THR A 180 17.68 -16.85 -9.55
C THR A 180 17.06 -16.15 -8.35
N PRO A 181 15.72 -15.99 -8.29
CA PRO A 181 15.04 -15.45 -7.12
C PRO A 181 15.38 -16.23 -5.84
N GLU A 182 15.60 -15.52 -4.73
CA GLU A 182 15.75 -16.13 -3.41
C GLU A 182 14.42 -16.76 -2.97
N VAL A 183 14.47 -18.02 -2.53
CA VAL A 183 13.33 -18.70 -1.89
C VAL A 183 13.31 -18.32 -0.41
N VAL A 184 12.30 -17.55 -0.02
CA VAL A 184 12.13 -17.04 1.34
C VAL A 184 11.22 -17.92 2.19
N TRP A 185 10.42 -18.77 1.55
CA TRP A 185 9.58 -19.76 2.21
C TRP A 185 9.35 -20.96 1.30
N GLU A 186 9.29 -22.16 1.88
CA GLU A 186 9.09 -23.41 1.16
C GLU A 186 8.31 -24.41 2.00
N GLU A 187 7.38 -25.13 1.37
CA GLU A 187 6.69 -26.27 1.97
C GLU A 187 6.45 -27.37 0.92
N THR A 188 6.66 -28.63 1.31
CA THR A 188 6.26 -29.78 0.50
C THR A 188 4.87 -30.26 0.93
N LEU A 189 3.95 -30.34 -0.02
CA LEU A 189 2.58 -30.76 0.17
C LEU A 189 2.38 -32.18 -0.37
N GLU A 190 1.76 -33.04 0.43
CA GLU A 190 1.25 -34.33 -0.01
C GLU A 190 -0.26 -34.22 -0.28
N LEU A 191 -0.71 -34.59 -1.49
CA LEU A 191 -2.14 -34.60 -1.80
C LEU A 191 -2.77 -35.93 -1.36
N GLY A 192 -3.57 -35.87 -0.29
CA GLY A 192 -4.53 -36.94 0.05
C GLY A 192 -5.97 -36.66 -0.40
N ARG A 193 -6.23 -35.49 -1.02
CA ARG A 193 -7.56 -34.92 -1.35
C ARG A 193 -7.48 -34.04 -2.60
N ASP A 194 -8.63 -33.51 -3.07
CA ASP A 194 -8.74 -32.63 -4.25
C ASP A 194 -7.94 -31.31 -4.16
N PHE A 195 -7.61 -30.84 -2.95
CA PHE A 195 -6.80 -29.64 -2.71
C PHE A 195 -6.12 -29.64 -1.33
N VAL A 196 -5.04 -28.87 -1.20
CA VAL A 196 -4.42 -28.49 0.07
C VAL A 196 -4.53 -26.98 0.24
N ARG A 197 -4.90 -26.52 1.44
CA ARG A 197 -4.87 -25.10 1.80
C ARG A 197 -3.49 -24.81 2.39
N VAL A 198 -2.87 -23.73 1.93
CA VAL A 198 -1.55 -23.26 2.36
C VAL A 198 -1.73 -21.89 3.01
N GLN A 199 -1.09 -21.69 4.16
CA GLN A 199 -1.30 -20.51 5.02
C GLN A 199 0.01 -20.00 5.66
N PRO A 200 1.05 -19.62 4.90
CA PRO A 200 2.27 -19.06 5.46
C PRO A 200 1.99 -17.75 6.20
N MET A 201 2.69 -17.54 7.32
CA MET A 201 2.66 -16.24 7.99
C MET A 201 3.47 -15.24 7.16
N LEU A 202 3.00 -13.99 7.09
CA LEU A 202 3.74 -12.90 6.45
C LEU A 202 5.15 -12.77 7.03
N SER A 203 5.29 -12.90 8.35
CA SER A 203 6.60 -12.86 9.03
C SER A 203 7.58 -13.95 8.59
N ASP A 204 7.10 -15.03 7.96
CA ASP A 204 7.97 -16.13 7.52
C ASP A 204 8.63 -15.84 6.16
N PHE A 205 8.08 -14.92 5.37
CA PHE A 205 8.55 -14.67 3.99
C PHE A 205 8.69 -13.20 3.61
N PHE A 206 8.05 -12.27 4.31
CA PHE A 206 8.17 -10.85 4.02
C PHE A 206 9.57 -10.36 4.42
N CYS A 207 10.25 -9.70 3.50
CA CYS A 207 11.58 -9.14 3.77
C CYS A 207 11.79 -7.73 3.20
N GLY A 208 10.70 -7.01 2.93
CA GLY A 208 10.74 -5.61 2.52
C GLY A 208 9.60 -5.20 1.61
N ASN A 209 9.42 -3.90 1.47
CA ASN A 209 8.37 -3.32 0.64
C ASN A 209 8.56 -3.67 -0.84
N ALA A 210 7.44 -3.94 -1.52
CA ALA A 210 7.40 -4.21 -2.95
C ALA A 210 7.56 -2.95 -3.82
N TYR A 211 7.22 -1.79 -3.29
CA TYR A 211 7.26 -0.52 -3.99
C TYR A 211 8.13 0.50 -3.22
N ASP A 212 8.75 1.41 -3.96
CA ASP A 212 9.38 2.63 -3.43
C ASP A 212 8.37 3.75 -3.19
N GLU A 213 8.85 4.92 -2.78
CA GLU A 213 8.06 6.14 -2.52
C GLU A 213 7.35 6.70 -3.75
N VAL A 214 7.81 6.41 -4.97
CA VAL A 214 7.26 6.95 -6.23
C VAL A 214 6.48 5.89 -7.04
N ASN A 215 6.13 4.76 -6.42
CA ASN A 215 5.39 3.63 -7.02
C ASN A 215 6.17 2.80 -8.06
N ASN A 216 7.50 2.80 -8.06
CA ASN A 216 8.23 1.79 -8.80
C ASN A 216 8.23 0.48 -8.02
N VAL A 217 7.95 -0.63 -8.71
CA VAL A 217 8.11 -1.96 -8.11
C VAL A 217 9.61 -2.22 -7.93
N ILE A 218 10.05 -2.26 -6.68
CA ILE A 218 11.43 -2.53 -6.29
C ILE A 218 11.63 -3.96 -5.78
N ARG A 219 10.55 -4.68 -5.48
CA ARG A 219 10.59 -6.09 -5.06
C ARG A 219 9.30 -6.81 -5.45
N THR A 220 9.44 -8.00 -6.03
CA THR A 220 8.32 -8.89 -6.32
C THR A 220 8.35 -10.08 -5.37
N TYR A 221 7.17 -10.57 -5.00
CA TYR A 221 7.00 -11.83 -4.29
C TYR A 221 6.19 -12.77 -5.17
N THR A 222 6.77 -13.91 -5.52
CA THR A 222 6.16 -14.88 -6.44
C THR A 222 5.94 -16.20 -5.72
N VAL A 223 4.69 -16.65 -5.69
CA VAL A 223 4.34 -17.98 -5.22
C VAL A 223 4.47 -18.95 -6.38
N THR A 224 5.17 -20.06 -6.19
CA THR A 224 5.33 -21.11 -7.20
C THR A 224 5.02 -22.48 -6.60
N ALA A 225 4.11 -23.22 -7.24
CA ALA A 225 3.88 -24.62 -6.97
C ALA A 225 4.45 -25.46 -8.12
N THR A 226 5.22 -26.50 -7.81
CA THR A 226 5.78 -27.42 -8.80
C THR A 226 5.78 -28.87 -8.31
N ASP A 227 5.54 -29.81 -9.22
CA ASP A 227 5.68 -31.25 -8.98
C ASP A 227 7.15 -31.75 -9.05
N GLY A 228 8.10 -30.84 -9.31
CA GLY A 228 9.51 -31.18 -9.55
C GLY A 228 9.77 -31.81 -10.93
N GLY A 229 8.73 -31.91 -11.77
CA GLY A 229 8.74 -32.47 -13.12
C GLY A 229 8.33 -31.43 -14.14
N SER A 230 7.19 -31.65 -14.81
CA SER A 230 6.72 -30.79 -15.90
C SER A 230 5.60 -29.84 -15.50
N LEU A 231 5.02 -29.98 -14.31
CA LEU A 231 3.93 -29.13 -13.86
C LEU A 231 4.49 -28.03 -12.95
N SER A 232 4.21 -26.79 -13.34
CA SER A 232 4.51 -25.63 -12.54
C SER A 232 3.40 -24.59 -12.72
N GLN A 233 3.03 -23.93 -11.64
CA GLN A 233 2.13 -22.78 -11.64
C GLN A 233 2.69 -21.72 -10.72
N SER A 234 2.61 -20.47 -11.15
CA SER A 234 3.10 -19.34 -10.39
C SER A 234 2.13 -18.17 -10.46
N PHE A 235 2.17 -17.31 -9.46
CA PHE A 235 1.53 -16.00 -9.51
C PHE A 235 2.30 -15.03 -8.62
N ASP A 236 2.25 -13.75 -8.99
CA ASP A 236 2.83 -12.67 -8.19
C ASP A 236 1.82 -12.16 -7.17
N LEU A 237 2.28 -11.92 -5.94
CA LEU A 237 1.51 -11.20 -4.94
C LEU A 237 1.36 -9.74 -5.36
N ASP A 238 0.23 -9.13 -5.02
CA ASP A 238 -0.03 -7.73 -5.33
C ASP A 238 0.98 -6.84 -4.59
N SER A 239 1.76 -6.07 -5.35
CA SER A 239 2.80 -5.20 -4.80
C SER A 239 2.25 -4.16 -3.82
N SER A 240 0.98 -3.74 -3.95
CA SER A 240 0.36 -2.80 -3.01
C SER A 240 0.12 -3.45 -1.66
N GLN A 241 -0.31 -4.72 -1.63
CA GLN A 241 -0.47 -5.51 -0.41
C GLN A 241 0.87 -5.90 0.22
N MET A 242 1.92 -6.01 -0.61
CA MET A 242 3.30 -6.28 -0.18
C MET A 242 4.11 -5.00 0.09
N THR A 243 3.47 -3.83 0.18
CA THR A 243 4.06 -2.63 0.78
C THR A 243 3.48 -2.45 2.16
N ARG A 244 4.24 -2.81 3.20
CA ARG A 244 3.70 -2.96 4.57
C ARG A 244 4.47 -2.18 5.63
N THR A 245 5.72 -1.81 5.36
CA THR A 245 6.58 -1.18 6.36
C THR A 245 6.68 0.32 6.10
N PRO A 246 6.16 1.20 6.98
CA PRO A 246 6.44 2.62 6.87
C PRO A 246 7.92 2.85 7.19
N LEU A 247 8.59 3.68 6.40
CA LEU A 247 10.01 4.00 6.58
C LEU A 247 10.20 5.42 7.07
N GLU A 248 9.24 6.29 6.82
CA GLU A 248 9.32 7.72 7.07
C GLU A 248 8.05 8.23 7.76
N SER A 249 8.15 9.39 8.42
CA SER A 249 7.02 10.05 9.06
C SER A 249 7.06 11.56 8.95
N GLY A 250 5.94 12.23 9.23
CA GLY A 250 5.86 13.69 9.29
C GLY A 250 4.90 14.15 10.37
N VAL A 251 5.06 15.40 10.82
CA VAL A 251 4.20 16.02 11.83
C VAL A 251 3.77 17.41 11.38
N ARG A 252 2.48 17.71 11.38
CA ARG A 252 1.95 19.06 11.22
C ARG A 252 1.39 19.54 12.53
N ILE A 253 1.54 20.83 12.81
CA ILE A 253 0.86 21.44 13.95
C ILE A 253 0.17 22.73 13.53
N ALA A 254 -0.90 23.10 14.23
CA ALA A 254 -1.55 24.39 14.07
C ALA A 254 -1.84 25.00 15.45
N PRO A 255 -1.56 26.30 15.66
CA PRO A 255 -1.86 26.95 16.93
C PRO A 255 -3.37 27.12 17.11
N VAL A 256 -3.78 27.02 18.37
CA VAL A 256 -5.14 27.26 18.82
C VAL A 256 -5.14 28.52 19.68
N PHE A 257 -5.99 29.47 19.29
CA PHE A 257 -6.22 30.70 20.02
C PHE A 257 -7.68 30.78 20.47
N ASP A 258 -7.93 31.31 21.66
CA ASP A 258 -9.26 31.73 22.10
C ASP A 258 -9.37 33.25 22.02
N THR A 259 -10.55 33.77 21.67
CA THR A 259 -10.79 35.21 21.60
C THR A 259 -11.96 35.60 22.49
N SER A 260 -11.65 36.26 23.59
CA SER A 260 -12.64 36.87 24.46
C SER A 260 -13.18 38.18 23.87
N THR A 261 -14.49 38.36 23.89
CA THR A 261 -15.14 39.60 23.44
C THR A 261 -15.10 40.64 24.56
N GLY A 262 -14.42 41.75 24.29
CA GLY A 262 -14.27 42.84 25.24
C GLY A 262 -15.40 43.87 25.21
N THR A 263 -15.34 44.80 26.17
CA THR A 263 -16.10 46.05 26.18
C THR A 263 -15.18 47.24 25.87
N ALA A 264 -15.73 48.45 25.73
CA ALA A 264 -14.91 49.65 25.53
C ALA A 264 -13.92 49.93 26.68
N GLN A 265 -14.12 49.33 27.86
CA GLN A 265 -13.27 49.47 29.04
C GLN A 265 -12.34 48.27 29.30
N ASP A 266 -12.60 47.13 28.65
CA ASP A 266 -11.76 45.93 28.70
C ASP A 266 -11.73 45.33 27.30
N PRO A 267 -10.73 45.66 26.47
CA PRO A 267 -10.72 45.30 25.05
C PRO A 267 -10.69 43.78 24.86
N SER A 268 -11.12 43.32 23.68
CA SER A 268 -11.02 41.91 23.29
C SER A 268 -9.58 41.41 23.41
N LYS A 269 -9.42 40.17 23.87
CA LYS A 269 -8.11 39.53 24.01
C LYS A 269 -8.12 38.20 23.30
N THR A 270 -7.10 37.99 22.47
CA THR A 270 -6.82 36.72 21.82
C THR A 270 -5.64 36.08 22.54
N THR A 271 -5.85 34.89 23.10
CA THR A 271 -4.85 34.17 23.90
C THR A 271 -4.49 32.86 23.24
N PHE A 272 -3.19 32.54 23.22
CA PHE A 272 -2.74 31.22 22.78
C PHE A 272 -3.16 30.18 23.80
N GLU A 273 -3.79 29.09 23.36
CA GLU A 273 -4.28 28.02 24.23
C GLU A 273 -3.54 26.69 24.05
N GLY A 274 -2.93 26.46 22.88
CA GLY A 274 -2.20 25.22 22.61
C GLY A 274 -2.07 24.92 21.12
N ILE A 275 -1.77 23.68 20.75
CA ILE A 275 -1.61 23.26 19.36
C ILE A 275 -2.45 22.02 19.03
N THR A 276 -2.95 21.93 17.81
CA THR A 276 -3.35 20.65 17.22
C THR A 276 -2.13 19.99 16.62
N ILE A 277 -2.11 18.65 16.59
CA ILE A 277 -1.02 17.86 16.00
C ILE A 277 -1.65 16.87 15.02
N GLU A 278 -1.08 16.79 13.83
CA GLU A 278 -1.37 15.74 12.85
C GLU A 278 -0.08 14.98 12.57
N VAL A 279 -0.17 13.68 12.33
CA VAL A 279 0.98 12.83 12.00
C VAL A 279 0.70 12.07 10.70
N MET A 280 1.75 11.77 9.94
CA MET A 280 1.68 10.82 8.83
C MET A 280 2.82 9.82 8.94
N ALA A 281 2.62 8.61 8.40
CA ALA A 281 3.66 7.59 8.30
C ALA A 281 3.49 6.81 7.00
N GLY A 282 4.60 6.44 6.36
CA GLY A 282 4.57 5.74 5.08
C GLY A 282 5.94 5.75 4.40
N LEU A 283 5.95 5.86 3.08
CA LEU A 283 7.16 6.12 2.30
C LEU A 283 7.11 7.57 1.83
N LEU A 284 8.14 8.33 2.17
CA LEU A 284 8.35 9.69 1.69
C LEU A 284 9.61 9.72 0.83
N PRO A 285 9.66 10.57 -0.21
CA PRO A 285 10.87 10.74 -0.98
C PRO A 285 11.98 11.40 -0.16
N ASP A 286 13.24 11.06 -0.45
CA ASP A 286 14.43 11.69 0.15
C ASP A 286 14.45 13.23 0.01
N SER A 287 13.73 13.76 -0.98
CA SER A 287 13.57 15.21 -1.16
C SER A 287 12.57 15.86 -0.20
N HIS A 288 11.89 15.07 0.63
CA HIS A 288 10.93 15.57 1.60
C HIS A 288 11.63 16.46 2.64
N GLN A 289 11.04 17.61 2.93
CA GLN A 289 11.58 18.59 3.87
C GLN A 289 10.49 19.13 4.77
N HIS A 290 10.83 19.31 6.05
CA HIS A 290 10.08 20.14 6.98
C HIS A 290 10.31 21.61 6.63
N LEU A 291 9.22 22.36 6.48
CA LEU A 291 9.23 23.76 6.11
C LEU A 291 8.85 24.64 7.31
N ASP A 292 9.13 25.93 7.17
CA ASP A 292 8.61 26.95 8.08
C ASP A 292 7.08 26.85 8.14
N GLY A 293 6.52 27.15 9.31
CA GLY A 293 5.08 27.09 9.49
C GLY A 293 4.52 25.68 9.77
N ALA A 294 5.34 24.71 10.17
CA ALA A 294 5.14 23.25 10.04
C ALA A 294 4.35 22.86 8.80
N ASP A 295 4.76 23.41 7.67
CA ASP A 295 4.41 22.77 6.43
C ASP A 295 5.48 21.74 6.06
N HIS A 296 5.18 21.00 5.01
CA HIS A 296 6.04 19.99 4.43
C HIS A 296 6.13 20.24 2.94
N SER A 297 7.30 20.01 2.34
CA SER A 297 7.40 19.95 0.87
C SER A 297 6.34 19.01 0.33
N THR A 298 5.64 19.39 -0.74
CA THR A 298 4.42 18.74 -1.27
C THR A 298 4.28 17.27 -0.84
N SER A 299 3.54 17.06 0.25
CA SER A 299 3.28 15.74 0.86
C SER A 299 2.28 14.91 0.03
N GLY A 300 2.01 15.29 -1.22
CA GLY A 300 1.12 14.58 -2.14
C GLY A 300 1.69 13.24 -2.60
N ASP A 301 2.97 13.02 -2.31
CA ASP A 301 3.73 11.82 -2.65
C ASP A 301 3.90 10.88 -1.44
N LEU A 302 3.19 11.11 -0.31
CA LEU A 302 3.15 10.14 0.77
C LEU A 302 2.54 8.85 0.22
N ARG A 303 3.34 7.80 0.23
CA ARG A 303 2.87 6.48 -0.12
C ARG A 303 2.53 5.70 1.12
N THR A 304 1.26 5.37 1.23
CA THR A 304 0.71 4.63 2.36
C THR A 304 1.10 3.16 2.25
N VAL A 305 1.13 2.51 3.40
CA VAL A 305 1.51 1.11 3.54
C VAL A 305 0.33 0.36 4.14
N GLN A 306 0.16 -0.90 3.76
CA GLN A 306 -0.96 -1.76 4.16
C GLN A 306 -0.55 -2.71 5.29
N GLY A 307 0.26 -2.25 6.24
CA GLY A 307 0.84 -3.11 7.27
C GLY A 307 0.53 -2.63 8.67
N ASP A 308 0.82 -3.50 9.63
CA ASP A 308 0.53 -3.29 11.04
C ASP A 308 1.75 -2.74 11.76
N TYR A 309 1.55 -1.64 12.48
CA TYR A 309 2.62 -0.97 13.21
C TYR A 309 2.03 -0.12 14.35
N THR A 310 2.90 0.37 15.22
CA THR A 310 2.50 1.35 16.22
C THR A 310 3.28 2.65 16.07
N ILE A 311 2.63 3.75 16.45
CA ILE A 311 3.21 5.09 16.41
C ILE A 311 3.19 5.66 17.83
N THR A 312 4.34 6.12 18.30
CA THR A 312 4.44 6.97 19.49
C THR A 312 4.85 8.37 19.07
N VAL A 313 4.11 9.38 19.53
CA VAL A 313 4.42 10.80 19.26
C VAL A 313 4.79 11.49 20.56
N ASN A 314 5.98 12.06 20.62
CA ASN A 314 6.52 12.79 21.77
C ASN A 314 6.81 14.24 21.37
N VAL A 315 6.40 15.18 22.22
CA VAL A 315 6.82 16.58 22.12
C VAL A 315 7.88 16.83 23.18
N LYS A 316 9.03 17.35 22.75
CA LYS A 316 10.22 17.55 23.57
C LYS A 316 10.62 19.02 23.60
N LYS A 317 11.01 19.50 24.78
CA LYS A 317 11.62 20.81 25.02
C LYS A 317 13.05 20.57 25.51
N GLY A 318 14.04 20.85 24.66
CA GLY A 318 15.40 20.35 24.86
C GLY A 318 15.43 18.82 24.86
N THR A 319 15.98 18.21 25.91
CA THR A 319 16.03 16.73 26.05
C THR A 319 14.83 16.14 26.79
N SER A 320 13.92 16.96 27.30
CA SER A 320 12.82 16.52 28.16
C SER A 320 11.54 16.39 27.35
N THR A 321 10.88 15.23 27.44
CA THR A 321 9.53 15.05 26.92
C THR A 321 8.54 15.83 27.78
N VAL A 322 7.84 16.79 27.18
CA VAL A 322 6.80 17.60 27.84
C VAL A 322 5.42 17.01 27.65
N TRP A 323 5.19 16.34 26.51
CA TRP A 323 3.92 15.67 26.23
C TRP A 323 4.14 14.41 25.37
N THR A 324 3.30 13.41 25.58
CA THR A 324 3.28 12.16 24.82
C THR A 324 1.83 11.85 24.44
N HIS A 325 1.60 11.59 23.17
CA HIS A 325 0.32 11.08 22.69
C HIS A 325 0.14 9.62 23.14
N PRO A 326 -1.09 9.18 23.51
CA PRO A 326 -1.36 7.77 23.73
C PRO A 326 -0.93 6.90 22.54
N LEU A 327 -0.46 5.68 22.79
CA LEU A 327 0.01 4.78 21.73
C LEU A 327 -1.04 4.62 20.63
N ILE A 328 -0.63 4.83 19.38
CA ILE A 328 -1.45 4.60 18.19
C ILE A 328 -1.13 3.20 17.67
N THR A 329 -2.15 2.37 17.49
CA THR A 329 -2.06 1.07 16.81
C THR A 329 -2.68 1.20 15.43
N VAL A 330 -1.94 0.78 14.40
CA VAL A 330 -2.39 0.74 13.00
C VAL A 330 -2.55 -0.72 12.58
N ASP A 331 -3.73 -1.04 12.03
CA ASP A 331 -4.08 -2.33 11.42
C ASP A 331 -4.41 -2.05 9.94
N GLY A 332 -3.50 -2.41 9.04
CA GLY A 332 -3.50 -1.97 7.65
C GLY A 332 -3.43 -0.43 7.49
N LEU A 333 -4.60 0.21 7.39
CA LEU A 333 -4.74 1.68 7.33
C LEU A 333 -5.52 2.26 8.52
N ASP A 334 -6.21 1.42 9.29
CA ASP A 334 -7.06 1.85 10.38
C ASP A 334 -6.20 2.13 11.62
N ALA A 335 -6.15 3.41 12.03
CA ALA A 335 -5.44 3.83 13.23
C ALA A 335 -6.40 3.95 14.42
N THR A 336 -5.99 3.46 15.58
CA THR A 336 -6.77 3.53 16.83
C THR A 336 -5.89 3.89 18.02
N TRP A 337 -6.45 4.63 18.99
CA TRP A 337 -5.77 5.02 20.23
C TRP A 337 -6.77 5.30 21.35
N SER A 338 -6.29 5.31 22.59
CA SER A 338 -7.10 5.79 23.72
C SER A 338 -7.02 7.32 23.84
N SER A 339 -8.09 7.99 24.22
CA SER A 339 -8.08 9.44 24.52
C SER A 339 -8.59 9.71 25.93
N SER A 340 -7.98 10.69 26.62
CA SER A 340 -8.43 11.16 27.93
C SER A 340 -9.56 12.18 27.87
N VAL A 341 -9.84 12.72 26.68
CA VAL A 341 -10.98 13.60 26.38
C VAL A 341 -12.01 12.85 25.53
N ARG A 342 -13.18 13.43 25.23
CA ARG A 342 -14.23 12.72 24.44
C ARG A 342 -13.93 12.68 22.95
N GLY A 343 -12.66 12.80 22.63
CA GLY A 343 -12.19 13.18 21.33
C GLY A 343 -12.05 12.06 20.33
N ALA A 344 -11.33 12.34 19.25
CA ALA A 344 -10.94 11.34 18.28
C ALA A 344 -10.18 10.19 18.97
N GLN A 345 -10.56 8.95 18.65
CA GLN A 345 -9.95 7.72 19.15
C GLN A 345 -9.58 6.76 18.01
N SER A 346 -9.80 7.20 16.78
CA SER A 346 -9.50 6.48 15.56
C SER A 346 -9.39 7.44 14.38
N GLY A 347 -8.69 6.99 13.35
CA GLY A 347 -8.61 7.64 12.05
C GLY A 347 -8.03 6.69 11.02
N ASP A 348 -7.63 7.22 9.88
CA ASP A 348 -7.11 6.43 8.76
C ASP A 348 -5.75 7.02 8.34
N MET A 349 -4.79 6.14 8.05
CA MET A 349 -3.40 6.49 7.71
C MET A 349 -3.20 6.87 6.25
N ASN A 350 -4.28 7.08 5.47
CA ASN A 350 -4.22 7.55 4.09
C ASN A 350 -3.99 9.06 3.99
N GLY A 351 -2.96 9.54 4.69
CA GLY A 351 -2.58 10.95 4.77
C GLY A 351 -2.27 11.39 6.19
N TRP A 352 -2.70 12.62 6.51
CA TRP A 352 -2.51 13.23 7.81
C TRP A 352 -3.57 12.76 8.80
N LEU A 353 -3.11 12.07 9.84
CA LEU A 353 -3.92 11.62 10.97
C LEU A 353 -3.93 12.71 12.05
N ALA A 354 -5.09 13.34 12.26
CA ALA A 354 -5.28 14.29 13.35
C ALA A 354 -5.28 13.57 14.71
N LEU A 355 -4.43 14.03 15.62
CA LEU A 355 -4.25 13.45 16.95
C LEU A 355 -5.14 14.13 17.99
N SER A 356 -5.62 13.34 18.94
CA SER A 356 -6.33 13.86 20.10
C SER A 356 -5.39 14.63 21.03
N GLY A 357 -5.87 15.74 21.56
CA GLY A 357 -5.20 16.52 22.58
C GLY A 357 -5.43 16.03 24.02
N ASN A 358 -5.04 16.86 24.99
CA ASN A 358 -5.37 16.67 26.40
C ASN A 358 -6.52 17.58 26.87
N THR A 359 -6.97 18.50 26.02
CA THR A 359 -8.03 19.47 26.29
C THR A 359 -9.05 19.44 25.16
N GLU A 360 -10.33 19.61 25.50
CA GLU A 360 -11.44 19.75 24.55
C GLU A 360 -12.29 20.96 24.94
N GLU A 361 -12.35 21.95 24.07
CA GLU A 361 -13.15 23.17 24.26
C GLU A 361 -13.82 23.56 22.95
N ASN A 362 -15.11 23.93 23.00
CA ASN A 362 -15.88 24.33 21.82
C ASN A 362 -15.79 23.33 20.65
N PHE A 363 -15.80 22.02 20.95
CA PHE A 363 -15.64 20.92 19.98
C PHE A 363 -14.29 20.90 19.26
N ARG A 364 -13.27 21.55 19.82
CA ARG A 364 -11.89 21.51 19.36
C ARG A 364 -11.03 20.80 20.38
N GLU A 365 -10.29 19.81 19.91
CA GLU A 365 -9.27 19.13 20.70
C GLU A 365 -7.89 19.68 20.38
N TYR A 366 -7.08 19.86 21.42
CA TYR A 366 -5.71 20.35 21.27
C TYR A 366 -4.85 19.97 22.47
N VAL A 367 -3.53 19.98 22.26
CA VAL A 367 -2.55 19.88 23.33
C VAL A 367 -2.39 21.27 23.94
N SER A 368 -2.83 21.43 25.17
CA SER A 368 -2.83 22.72 25.87
C SER A 368 -1.42 23.26 26.10
N LYS A 369 -1.28 24.59 26.12
CA LYS A 369 -0.02 25.28 26.46
C LYS A 369 0.58 24.83 27.79
N SER A 370 -0.25 24.45 28.76
CA SER A 370 0.19 23.94 30.06
C SER A 370 0.77 22.53 29.96
N ALA A 371 0.17 21.66 29.15
CA ALA A 371 0.70 20.32 28.89
C ALA A 371 2.02 20.38 28.10
N LEU A 372 2.21 21.38 27.25
CA LEU A 372 3.45 21.61 26.51
C LEU A 372 4.57 22.24 27.35
N ASP A 373 4.31 22.66 28.59
CA ASP A 373 5.19 23.58 29.33
C ASP A 373 5.63 24.76 28.42
N TYR A 374 4.64 25.39 27.79
CA TYR A 374 4.87 26.31 26.68
C TYR A 374 5.64 27.55 27.13
N GLU A 375 6.76 27.80 26.46
CA GLU A 375 7.52 29.03 26.46
C GLU A 375 8.09 29.23 25.05
N ASN A 376 8.31 30.47 24.62
CA ASN A 376 8.90 30.73 23.31
C ASN A 376 10.26 30.03 23.20
N GLY A 377 10.44 29.24 22.14
CA GLY A 377 11.67 28.48 21.94
C GLY A 377 11.50 27.23 21.08
N LYS A 378 12.56 26.43 21.06
CA LYS A 378 12.65 25.24 20.21
C LYS A 378 11.93 24.04 20.81
N TYR A 379 11.04 23.44 20.02
CA TYR A 379 10.37 22.18 20.32
C TYR A 379 10.68 21.13 19.25
N THR A 380 10.90 19.89 19.67
CA THR A 380 11.08 18.73 18.79
C THR A 380 9.87 17.83 18.87
N PHE A 381 9.40 17.36 17.72
CA PHE A 381 8.28 16.43 17.55
C PHE A 381 8.87 15.09 17.13
N GLU A 382 9.09 14.22 18.09
CA GLU A 382 9.67 12.90 17.87
C GLU A 382 8.55 11.90 17.53
N VAL A 383 8.72 11.18 16.43
CA VAL A 383 7.83 10.09 16.01
C VAL A 383 8.62 8.78 16.05
N VAL A 384 8.11 7.81 16.80
CA VAL A 384 8.68 6.46 16.88
C VAL A 384 7.71 5.49 16.21
N LEU A 385 8.17 4.82 15.16
CA LEU A 385 7.47 3.75 14.47
C LEU A 385 8.01 2.40 14.95
N ASP A 386 7.16 1.57 15.54
CA ASP A 386 7.46 0.16 15.80
C ASP A 386 6.73 -0.68 14.76
N VAL A 387 7.46 -1.18 13.77
CA VAL A 387 6.90 -1.77 12.55
C VAL A 387 6.62 -3.28 12.65
N GLY A 388 6.63 -3.84 13.86
CA GLY A 388 6.20 -5.21 14.13
C GLY A 388 7.09 -6.31 13.54
N THR A 389 6.78 -7.57 13.85
CA THR A 389 7.60 -8.73 13.44
C THR A 389 7.47 -9.08 11.96
N SER A 390 6.39 -8.70 11.29
CA SER A 390 6.22 -8.88 9.85
C SER A 390 7.26 -8.10 9.03
N SER A 391 7.91 -7.08 9.62
CA SER A 391 9.00 -6.30 9.02
C SER A 391 10.37 -6.52 9.72
N GLY A 392 10.50 -7.60 10.50
CA GLY A 392 11.74 -7.93 11.21
C GLY A 392 11.94 -7.25 12.57
N GLY A 393 10.91 -6.59 13.14
CA GLY A 393 10.95 -6.03 14.50
C GLY A 393 11.79 -4.76 14.61
N THR A 394 11.74 -3.91 13.60
CA THR A 394 12.51 -2.66 13.53
C THR A 394 11.78 -1.53 14.26
N VAL A 395 12.52 -0.73 15.03
CA VAL A 395 12.03 0.53 15.59
C VAL A 395 12.72 1.67 14.86
N ILE A 396 11.95 2.53 14.20
CA ILE A 396 12.43 3.72 13.48
C ILE A 396 12.07 4.94 14.31
N THR A 397 13.01 5.86 14.51
CA THR A 397 12.80 7.09 15.28
C THR A 397 13.16 8.28 14.42
N HIS A 398 12.21 9.18 14.23
CA HIS A 398 12.37 10.46 13.56
C HIS A 398 12.31 11.56 14.63
N ASP A 399 13.43 12.23 14.89
CA ASP A 399 13.56 13.34 15.84
C ASP A 399 14.11 14.63 15.18
N ASP A 400 14.09 14.65 13.86
CA ASP A 400 14.51 15.72 12.95
C ASP A 400 13.42 16.75 12.65
N VAL A 401 12.23 16.59 13.25
CA VAL A 401 11.12 17.53 13.15
C VAL A 401 11.16 18.52 14.32
N CYS A 402 11.58 19.77 14.08
CA CYS A 402 11.56 20.79 15.12
C CYS A 402 11.34 22.22 14.60
N TRP A 403 10.68 23.02 15.43
CA TRP A 403 10.41 24.44 15.15
C TRP A 403 10.66 25.32 16.37
N ASN A 404 11.00 26.58 16.10
CA ASN A 404 10.95 27.64 17.10
C ASN A 404 9.50 28.14 17.22
N LEU A 405 8.81 27.73 18.28
CA LEU A 405 7.45 28.16 18.57
C LEU A 405 7.48 29.54 19.23
N ASP A 406 6.73 30.47 18.66
CA ASP A 406 6.62 31.87 19.07
C ASP A 406 5.18 32.37 18.82
N PHE A 407 4.27 31.87 19.66
CA PHE A 407 2.88 32.31 19.68
C PHE A 407 2.72 33.42 20.74
N GLU A 408 2.53 34.66 20.28
CA GLU A 408 2.23 35.79 21.17
C GLU A 408 0.72 35.98 21.37
N ASP A 409 0.33 36.40 22.58
CA ASP A 409 -1.04 36.81 22.86
C ASP A 409 -1.35 38.13 22.10
N GLY A 410 -2.48 38.16 21.37
CA GLY A 410 -2.93 39.33 20.62
C GLY A 410 -2.48 39.40 19.16
N ASP A 411 -1.65 38.47 18.69
CA ASP A 411 -1.32 38.34 17.27
C ASP A 411 -2.40 37.56 16.50
N GLU A 412 -2.83 38.10 15.36
CA GLU A 412 -3.56 37.31 14.36
C GLU A 412 -2.57 36.34 13.71
N TYR A 413 -2.71 35.04 14.01
CA TYR A 413 -2.04 33.90 13.36
C TYR A 413 -0.74 34.25 12.62
N ASN A 414 0.36 34.44 13.35
CA ASN A 414 1.66 34.60 12.74
C ASN A 414 2.18 33.21 12.29
N SER A 415 2.10 32.93 10.98
CA SER A 415 2.58 31.66 10.41
C SER A 415 4.11 31.62 10.23
N ASN A 416 4.86 32.61 10.72
CA ASN A 416 6.31 32.73 10.48
C ASN A 416 7.15 32.07 11.58
N TRP A 417 6.88 30.81 11.88
CA TRP A 417 7.71 30.03 12.79
C TRP A 417 8.73 29.24 11.98
N GLU A 418 10.01 29.41 12.35
CA GLU A 418 11.15 28.91 11.58
C GLU A 418 11.41 27.44 11.90
N ALA A 419 11.56 26.63 10.84
CA ALA A 419 12.09 25.28 10.92
C ALA A 419 13.55 25.36 11.39
N ALA A 420 13.79 24.91 12.62
CA ALA A 420 15.12 24.90 13.19
C ALA A 420 15.86 23.64 12.73
N THR A 421 17.18 23.68 12.64
CA THR A 421 17.97 22.43 12.57
C THR A 421 17.89 21.73 13.91
N CYS A 422 17.33 20.52 13.91
CA CYS A 422 17.62 19.49 14.89
C CYS A 422 18.98 18.86 14.53
#